data_AF-A0A6M1XWH8-F1
#
_entry.id   AF-A0A6M1XWH8-F1
#
_cell.length_a   1.000
_cell.length_b   1.000
_cell.length_c   1.000
_cell.angle_alpha   90.00
_cell.angle_beta   90.00
_cell.angle_gamma   90.00
#
_symmetry.space_group_name_H-M   'P 1'
#
loop_
_entity.id
_entity.type
_entity.pdbx_description
1 polymer ?
#
loop_
_entity_poly.entity_id
_entity_poly.type
_entity_poly.pdbx_seq_one_letter_code
_entity_poly.pdbx_strand_id
1 'polypeptide(L)'
;GLDRLESAISDLFFSGETGERDATYVSNTRHIALLEKASLSLEEVIAGIDSGMPVDLVQIDMTRCWDYLGEVVGDSVQDELITQLFSQFCLGK
;
A
#
# COMPACT_ATOMS: atom_id res chain seq x y z
N GLY A 1 -15.25 2.40 1.01
CA GLY A 1 -14.17 1.44 1.33
C GLY A 1 -12.86 2.18 1.39
N LEU A 2 -12.48 2.80 0.28
CA LEU A 2 -11.49 3.88 0.19
C LEU A 2 -11.70 4.99 1.23
N ASP A 3 -12.95 5.38 1.51
CA ASP A 3 -13.26 6.48 2.44
C ASP A 3 -12.73 6.24 3.86
N ARG A 4 -12.71 4.97 4.31
CA ARG A 4 -12.15 4.60 5.61
C ARG A 4 -10.63 4.65 5.59
N LEU A 5 -10.01 4.32 4.47
CA LEU A 5 -8.57 4.39 4.28
C LEU A 5 -8.13 5.86 4.28
N GLU A 6 -8.83 6.71 3.53
CA GLU A 6 -8.59 8.16 3.45
C GLU A 6 -8.71 8.85 4.82
N SER A 7 -9.74 8.47 5.59
CA SER A 7 -9.94 9.01 6.95
C SER A 7 -8.84 8.55 7.91
N ALA A 8 -8.43 7.27 7.87
CA ALA A 8 -7.35 6.76 8.71
C ALA A 8 -6.00 7.41 8.39
N ILE A 9 -5.75 7.69 7.11
CA ILE A 9 -4.57 8.42 6.64
C ILE A 9 -4.58 9.85 7.21
N SER A 10 -5.69 10.58 7.09
CA SER A 10 -5.79 11.96 7.59
C SER A 10 -5.51 12.04 9.09
N ASP A 11 -6.08 11.14 9.89
CA ASP A 11 -5.89 11.15 11.34
C ASP A 11 -4.44 10.88 11.77
N LEU A 12 -3.74 9.98 11.05
CA LEU A 12 -2.32 9.69 11.29
C LEU A 12 -1.40 10.89 11.00
N PHE A 13 -1.74 11.73 10.01
CA PHE A 13 -0.87 12.82 9.57
C PHE A 13 -1.19 14.19 10.17
N PHE A 14 -2.45 14.46 10.53
CA PHE A 14 -2.87 15.76 11.09
C PHE A 14 -2.87 15.81 12.63
N SER A 15 -2.71 14.69 13.33
CA SER A 15 -2.68 14.65 14.80
C SER A 15 -1.37 15.13 15.44
N GLY A 16 -0.30 15.34 14.65
CA GLY A 16 0.99 15.85 15.09
C GLY A 16 1.16 17.35 14.84
N GLU A 17 0.48 18.22 15.58
CA GLU A 17 0.68 19.67 15.48
C GLU A 17 1.99 20.15 16.15
N THR A 18 2.66 21.07 15.44
CA THR A 18 3.64 22.09 15.91
C THR A 18 5.11 21.69 16.08
N GLY A 19 5.94 21.89 15.05
CA GLY A 19 7.41 21.83 15.21
C GLY A 19 8.25 22.21 13.99
N GLU A 20 8.19 21.45 12.89
CA GLU A 20 9.14 21.60 11.76
C GLU A 20 8.40 21.61 10.41
N ARG A 21 8.00 22.80 9.96
CA ARG A 21 7.08 22.92 8.81
C ARG A 21 7.67 22.40 7.49
N ASP A 22 8.98 22.48 7.26
CA ASP A 22 9.59 22.05 5.99
C ASP A 22 9.77 20.52 5.88
N ALA A 23 10.32 19.87 6.92
CA ALA A 23 10.51 18.42 6.92
C ALA A 23 9.17 17.68 6.93
N THR A 24 8.19 18.16 7.71
CA THR A 24 6.83 17.61 7.71
C THR A 24 6.11 17.83 6.38
N TYR A 25 6.33 18.96 5.70
CA TYR A 25 5.71 19.22 4.38
C TYR A 25 6.27 18.32 3.26
N VAL A 26 7.60 18.11 3.24
CA VAL A 26 8.24 17.17 2.30
C VAL A 26 7.80 15.73 2.61
N SER A 27 7.70 15.36 3.88
CA SER A 27 7.20 14.06 4.33
C SER A 27 5.75 13.84 3.91
N ASN A 28 4.87 14.83 4.11
CA ASN A 28 3.48 14.78 3.65
C ASN A 28 3.38 14.63 2.14
N THR A 29 4.18 15.38 1.36
CA THR A 29 4.18 15.27 -0.10
C THR A 29 4.64 13.87 -0.56
N ARG A 30 5.67 13.31 0.08
CA ARG A 30 6.16 11.95 -0.18
C ARG A 30 5.10 10.91 0.14
N HIS A 31 4.47 10.99 1.32
CA HIS A 31 3.45 10.05 1.74
C HIS A 31 2.20 10.12 0.88
N ILE A 32 1.72 11.32 0.54
CA ILE A 32 0.60 11.51 -0.38
C ILE A 32 0.90 10.82 -1.72
N ALA A 33 2.09 11.03 -2.29
CA ALA A 33 2.48 10.39 -3.54
C ALA A 33 2.55 8.85 -3.44
N LEU A 34 2.98 8.31 -2.29
CA LEU A 34 2.98 6.85 -2.06
C LEU A 34 1.56 6.29 -1.92
N LEU A 35 0.67 7.01 -1.24
CA LEU A 35 -0.72 6.63 -1.07
C LEU A 35 -1.49 6.68 -2.40
N GLU A 36 -1.24 7.68 -3.25
CA GLU A 36 -1.78 7.75 -4.61
C GLU A 36 -1.33 6.53 -5.44
N LYS A 37 -0.06 6.16 -5.37
CA LYS A 37 0.46 4.96 -6.04
C LYS A 37 -0.15 3.68 -5.49
N ALA A 38 -0.32 3.57 -4.18
CA ALA A 38 -0.98 2.43 -3.55
C ALA A 38 -2.43 2.29 -4.02
N SER A 39 -3.19 3.41 -4.06
CA SER A 39 -4.56 3.43 -4.58
C SER A 39 -4.62 2.95 -6.03
N LEU A 40 -3.75 3.48 -6.89
CA LEU A 40 -3.70 3.08 -8.30
C LEU A 40 -3.37 1.59 -8.46
N SER A 41 -2.37 1.07 -7.72
CA SER A 41 -2.05 -0.36 -7.77
C SER A 41 -3.21 -1.23 -7.28
N LEU A 42 -3.97 -0.78 -6.28
CA LEU A 42 -5.16 -1.49 -5.82
C LEU A 42 -6.29 -1.48 -6.88
N GLU A 43 -6.47 -0.38 -7.61
CA GLU A 43 -7.40 -0.30 -8.72
C GLU A 43 -7.04 -1.28 -9.84
N GLU A 44 -5.75 -1.41 -10.18
CA GLU A 44 -5.25 -2.39 -11.14
C GLU A 44 -5.50 -3.84 -10.67
N VAL A 45 -5.35 -4.12 -9.37
CA VAL A 45 -5.70 -5.43 -8.78
C VAL A 45 -7.18 -5.73 -9.00
N ILE A 46 -8.06 -4.78 -8.69
CA ILE A 46 -9.52 -4.95 -8.84
C ILE A 46 -9.86 -5.17 -10.32
N ALA A 47 -9.32 -4.36 -11.22
CA ALA A 47 -9.52 -4.50 -12.66
C ALA A 47 -8.98 -5.84 -13.21
N GLY A 48 -7.83 -6.29 -12.71
CA GLY A 48 -7.24 -7.59 -13.03
C GLY A 48 -8.15 -8.75 -12.61
N ILE A 49 -8.72 -8.69 -11.42
CA ILE A 49 -9.68 -9.68 -10.93
C ILE A 49 -10.96 -9.68 -11.79
N ASP A 50 -11.53 -8.50 -12.04
CA ASP A 50 -12.78 -8.35 -12.81
C ASP A 50 -12.62 -8.79 -14.27
N SER A 51 -11.41 -8.65 -14.83
CA SER A 51 -11.07 -9.12 -16.17
C SER A 51 -10.72 -10.61 -16.26
N GLY A 52 -10.74 -11.33 -15.12
CA GLY A 52 -10.41 -12.75 -15.06
C GLY A 52 -8.93 -13.05 -15.29
N MET A 53 -8.04 -12.09 -15.00
CA MET A 53 -6.61 -12.25 -15.12
C MET A 53 -6.12 -13.35 -14.15
N PRO A 54 -5.11 -14.16 -14.55
CA PRO A 54 -4.47 -15.10 -13.64
C PRO A 54 -4.01 -14.44 -12.34
N VAL A 55 -4.26 -15.12 -11.22
CA VAL A 55 -3.94 -14.61 -9.88
C VAL A 55 -2.46 -14.23 -9.72
N ASP A 56 -1.56 -14.98 -10.36
CA ASP A 56 -0.13 -14.72 -10.32
C ASP A 56 0.25 -13.35 -10.91
N LEU A 57 -0.53 -12.86 -11.87
CA LEU A 57 -0.31 -11.53 -12.47
C LEU A 57 -0.90 -10.43 -11.60
N VAL A 58 -2.11 -10.64 -11.08
CA VAL A 58 -2.77 -9.72 -10.13
C VAL A 58 -1.92 -9.54 -8.86
N GLN A 59 -1.25 -10.60 -8.40
CA GLN A 59 -0.38 -10.57 -7.23
C GLN A 59 0.75 -9.52 -7.37
N ILE A 60 1.22 -9.25 -8.59
CA ILE A 60 2.30 -8.28 -8.83
C ILE A 60 1.85 -6.87 -8.42
N ASP A 61 0.63 -6.47 -8.81
CA ASP A 61 0.07 -5.16 -8.45
C ASP A 61 -0.32 -5.10 -6.97
N MET A 62 -0.81 -6.22 -6.40
CA MET A 62 -1.11 -6.32 -4.98
C MET A 62 0.16 -6.13 -4.11
N THR A 63 1.28 -6.73 -4.54
CA THR A 63 2.57 -6.62 -3.86
C THR A 63 3.07 -5.17 -3.93
N ARG A 64 2.97 -4.53 -5.10
CA ARG A 64 3.33 -3.10 -5.25
C ARG A 64 2.49 -2.18 -4.38
N CYS A 65 1.17 -2.40 -4.31
CA CYS A 65 0.30 -1.65 -3.40
C CYS A 65 0.78 -1.77 -1.95
N TRP A 66 1.13 -2.98 -1.52
CA TRP A 66 1.59 -3.24 -0.17
C TRP A 66 2.92 -2.55 0.14
N ASP A 67 3.88 -2.62 -0.78
CA ASP A 67 5.20 -1.98 -0.63
C ASP A 67 5.07 -0.47 -0.45
N TYR A 68 4.22 0.19 -1.26
CA TYR A 68 3.97 1.63 -1.11
C TYR A 68 3.38 1.98 0.25
N LEU A 69 2.49 1.16 0.79
CA LEU A 69 1.92 1.35 2.14
C LEU A 69 2.97 1.12 3.23
N GLY A 70 3.84 0.12 3.08
CA GLY A 70 4.97 -0.11 3.98
C GLY A 70 5.92 1.10 4.03
N GLU A 71 6.25 1.67 2.87
CA GLU A 71 7.08 2.89 2.78
C GLU A 71 6.45 4.13 3.44
N VAL A 72 5.11 4.20 3.52
CA VAL A 72 4.38 5.26 4.22
C VAL A 72 4.48 5.10 5.74
N VAL A 73 4.37 3.85 6.23
CA VAL A 73 4.48 3.53 7.66
C VAL A 73 5.94 3.55 8.14
N GLY A 74 6.90 3.48 7.21
CA GLY A 74 8.33 3.39 7.52
C GLY A 74 8.78 1.96 7.82
N ASP A 75 7.94 0.99 7.46
CA ASP A 75 8.15 -0.43 7.72
C ASP A 75 8.41 -1.11 6.37
N SER A 76 9.63 -1.62 6.15
CA SER A 76 9.95 -2.38 4.95
C SER A 76 9.39 -3.80 5.12
N VAL A 77 8.07 -3.94 5.05
CA VAL A 77 7.32 -5.21 5.25
C VAL A 77 7.39 -6.12 4.00
N GLN A 78 8.55 -6.16 3.33
CA GLN A 78 8.70 -6.89 2.07
C GLN A 78 8.88 -8.40 2.29
N ASP A 79 9.64 -8.80 3.31
CA ASP A 79 10.09 -10.20 3.43
C ASP A 79 9.08 -11.12 4.14
N GLU A 80 8.40 -10.66 5.19
CA GLU A 80 7.52 -11.52 6.00
C GLU A 80 6.19 -11.83 5.29
N LEU A 81 5.62 -10.89 4.55
CA LEU A 81 4.31 -11.08 3.93
C LEU A 81 4.38 -11.91 2.64
N ILE A 82 5.39 -11.69 1.79
CA ILE A 82 5.64 -12.57 0.63
C ILE A 82 5.73 -14.02 1.10
N THR A 83 6.48 -14.24 2.19
CA THR A 83 6.60 -15.56 2.80
C THR A 83 5.24 -16.09 3.28
N GLN A 84 4.42 -15.26 3.92
CA GLN A 84 3.11 -15.68 4.44
C GLN A 84 2.08 -15.97 3.32
N LEU A 85 2.08 -15.17 2.25
CA LEU A 85 1.22 -15.37 1.08
C LEU A 85 1.57 -16.70 0.38
N PHE A 86 2.86 -16.93 0.10
CA PHE A 86 3.34 -18.21 -0.47
C PHE A 86 3.23 -19.39 0.50
N SER A 87 3.22 -19.18 1.82
CA SER A 87 3.02 -20.27 2.79
C SER A 87 1.61 -20.86 2.75
N GLN A 88 0.60 -20.07 2.35
CA GLN A 88 -0.77 -20.55 2.16
C GLN A 88 -0.99 -21.15 0.77
N PHE A 89 -0.23 -20.73 -0.23
CA PHE A 89 -0.07 -21.46 -1.48
C PHE A 89 0.94 -22.58 -1.28
N CYS A 90 0.56 -23.61 -0.52
CA CYS A 90 1.24 -24.90 -0.61
C CYS A 90 1.51 -25.18 -2.09
N LEU A 91 2.78 -25.17 -2.49
CA LEU A 91 3.27 -25.65 -3.76
C LEU A 91 2.57 -26.97 -4.03
N GLY A 92 1.50 -26.90 -4.83
CA GLY A 92 0.90 -28.06 -5.41
C GLY A 92 2.01 -28.78 -6.15
N LYS A 93 2.17 -30.07 -5.88
CA LYS A 93 2.90 -30.94 -6.78
C LYS A 93 2.42 -30.77 -8.22
#